data_AF-A0A357NEQ5-F1
#
_entry.id   AF-A0A357NEQ5-F1
#
_cell.length_a   1.000
_cell.length_b   1.000
_cell.length_c   1.000
_cell.angle_alpha   90.00
_cell.angle_beta   90.00
_cell.angle_gamma   90.00
#
_symmetry.space_group_name_H-M   'P 1'
#
loop_
_entity.id
_entity.type
_entity.pdbx_description
1 polymer ?
#
loop_
_entity_poly.entity_id
_entity_poly.type
_entity_poly.pdbx_seq_one_letter_code
_entity_poly.pdbx_strand_id
1 'polypeptide(L)'
;MAREGGVGLIAASGMTLDELREEINLARSLSGGQGIIGINAMVAARQFLDLVRTAIAAGIDLVVAGAGFSRDMFQLGKDAGVPIVPIASSVRVAKLSEHLGASAVVVEGQEAGGHLGTDQPMKKILPEIKKSVSIPVIAAGGIIDGY
;
A
#
# COMPACT_ATOMS: atom_id res chain seq x y z
N MET A 1 -12.20 -4.51 9.50
CA MET A 1 -11.02 -5.10 8.84
C MET A 1 -9.98 -5.52 9.87
N ALA A 2 -9.20 -4.60 10.46
CA ALA A 2 -8.12 -4.96 11.41
C ALA A 2 -8.60 -5.77 12.63
N ARG A 3 -9.71 -5.36 13.27
CA ARG A 3 -10.35 -6.12 14.37
C ARG A 3 -10.67 -7.58 14.00
N GLU A 4 -10.95 -7.84 12.73
CA GLU A 4 -11.28 -9.18 12.23
C GLU A 4 -10.03 -9.96 11.75
N GLY A 5 -8.83 -9.52 12.14
CA GLY A 5 -7.55 -10.17 11.80
C GLY A 5 -6.97 -9.80 10.43
N GLY A 6 -7.64 -8.92 9.67
CA GLY A 6 -7.16 -8.45 8.37
C GLY A 6 -6.21 -7.24 8.44
N VAL A 7 -5.92 -6.68 7.27
CA VAL A 7 -5.23 -5.39 7.11
C VAL A 7 -6.27 -4.29 6.85
N GLY A 8 -6.35 -3.30 7.72
CA GLY A 8 -7.14 -2.08 7.51
C GLY A 8 -6.25 -0.94 6.99
N LEU A 9 -6.68 -0.23 5.94
CA LEU A 9 -5.94 0.90 5.38
C LEU A 9 -6.71 2.21 5.55
N ILE A 10 -6.05 3.24 6.08
CA ILE A 10 -6.55 4.61 6.14
C ILE A 10 -6.18 5.34 4.83
N ALA A 11 -7.14 5.98 4.17
CA ALA A 11 -6.90 6.71 2.93
C ALA A 11 -6.32 8.11 3.21
N ALA A 12 -4.99 8.21 3.27
CA ALA A 12 -4.27 9.37 3.77
C ALA A 12 -4.06 10.50 2.74
N SER A 13 -4.28 10.24 1.45
CA SER A 13 -3.86 11.14 0.36
C SER A 13 -4.42 12.56 0.44
N GLY A 14 -5.61 12.75 1.02
CA GLY A 14 -6.28 14.04 1.14
C GLY A 14 -6.29 14.62 2.56
N MET A 15 -5.64 13.96 3.51
CA MET A 15 -5.65 14.35 4.92
C MET A 15 -4.54 15.36 5.21
N THR A 16 -4.79 16.24 6.18
CA THR A 16 -3.73 16.95 6.89
C THR A 16 -2.91 15.99 7.76
N LEU A 17 -1.73 16.43 8.21
CA LEU A 17 -0.87 15.58 9.05
C LEU A 17 -1.49 15.31 10.43
N ASP A 18 -2.25 16.26 10.98
CA ASP A 18 -2.91 16.09 12.27
C ASP A 18 -4.12 15.15 12.18
N GLU A 19 -4.97 15.32 11.16
CA GLU A 19 -6.06 14.36 10.87
C GLU A 19 -5.51 12.94 10.71
N LEU A 20 -4.39 12.77 10.00
CA LEU A 20 -3.76 11.46 9.84
C LEU A 20 -3.36 10.84 11.18
N ARG A 21 -2.78 11.62 12.11
CA ARG A 21 -2.41 11.13 13.45
C ARG A 21 -3.65 10.70 14.23
N GLU A 22 -4.71 11.51 14.19
CA GLU A 22 -5.96 11.23 14.87
C GLU A 22 -6.63 9.95 14.32
N GLU A 23 -6.68 9.79 13.00
CA GLU A 23 -7.24 8.61 12.34
C GLU A 23 -6.46 7.33 12.66
N ILE A 24 -5.12 7.40 12.74
CA ILE A 24 -4.30 6.24 13.14
C ILE A 24 -4.61 5.84 14.58
N ASN A 25 -4.70 6.80 15.50
CA ASN A 25 -5.04 6.55 16.90
C ASN A 25 -6.46 5.98 17.04
N LEU A 26 -7.42 6.54 16.30
CA LEU A 26 -8.79 6.05 16.28
C LEU A 26 -8.85 4.61 15.74
N ALA A 27 -8.20 4.33 14.62
CA ALA A 27 -8.15 2.99 14.03
C ALA A 27 -7.57 1.96 15.00
N ARG A 28 -6.50 2.32 15.74
CA ARG A 28 -5.89 1.46 16.78
C ARG A 28 -6.83 1.19 17.95
N SER A 29 -7.50 2.22 18.44
CA SER A 29 -8.51 2.10 19.49
C SER A 29 -9.65 1.19 19.05
N LEU A 30 -10.17 1.41 17.85
CA LEU A 30 -11.24 0.60 17.27
C LEU A 30 -10.79 -0.83 16.97
N SER A 31 -9.52 -1.09 16.63
CA SER A 31 -9.05 -2.46 16.41
C SER A 31 -8.86 -3.26 17.70
N GLY A 32 -8.77 -2.59 18.86
CA GLY A 32 -8.49 -3.25 20.13
C GLY A 32 -7.11 -3.92 20.16
N GLY A 33 -6.16 -3.41 19.37
CA GLY A 33 -4.82 -3.99 19.21
C GLY A 33 -4.76 -5.23 18.32
N GLN A 34 -5.85 -5.57 17.61
CA GLN A 34 -5.90 -6.71 16.70
C GLN A 34 -5.61 -6.29 15.25
N GLY A 35 -5.08 -7.24 14.47
CA GLY A 35 -4.78 -7.10 13.06
C GLY A 35 -3.72 -6.05 12.73
N ILE A 36 -3.70 -5.63 11.47
CA ILE A 36 -2.71 -4.71 10.93
C ILE A 36 -3.40 -3.42 10.49
N ILE A 37 -2.81 -2.27 10.82
CA ILE A 37 -3.27 -0.95 10.41
C ILE A 37 -2.20 -0.31 9.55
N GLY A 38 -2.55 -0.03 8.30
CA GLY A 38 -1.72 0.66 7.34
C GLY A 38 -2.35 1.97 6.86
N ILE A 39 -1.59 2.72 6.07
CA ILE A 39 -2.13 3.85 5.29
C ILE A 39 -2.05 3.52 3.80
N ASN A 40 -2.93 4.11 3.01
CA ASN A 40 -2.79 4.24 1.56
C ASN A 40 -2.60 5.72 1.22
N ALA A 41 -1.51 6.04 0.52
CA ALA A 41 -1.24 7.40 0.05
C ALA A 41 -0.79 7.38 -1.42
N MET A 42 -1.33 8.31 -2.21
CA MET A 42 -0.88 8.54 -3.58
C MET A 42 0.45 9.30 -3.57
N VAL A 43 1.43 8.80 -4.31
CA VAL A 43 2.73 9.48 -4.46
C VAL A 43 2.58 10.85 -5.14
N ALA A 44 1.52 11.04 -5.93
CA ALA A 44 1.15 12.32 -6.53
C ALA A 44 0.69 13.38 -5.51
N ALA A 45 0.39 13.01 -4.26
CA ALA A 45 0.02 13.97 -3.23
C ALA A 45 1.22 14.88 -2.91
N ARG A 46 0.99 16.20 -2.84
CA ARG A 46 2.06 17.21 -2.64
C ARG A 46 2.93 16.94 -1.40
N GLN A 47 2.34 16.34 -0.37
CA GLN A 47 2.96 16.08 0.93
C GLN A 47 3.15 14.57 1.21
N PHE A 48 3.29 13.74 0.17
CA PHE A 48 3.38 12.28 0.32
C PHE A 48 4.43 11.82 1.35
N LEU A 49 5.67 12.32 1.26
CA LEU A 49 6.71 11.92 2.20
C LEU A 49 6.40 12.37 3.64
N ASP A 50 5.75 13.51 3.83
CA ASP A 50 5.34 13.98 5.16
C ASP A 50 4.21 13.15 5.74
N LEU A 51 3.27 12.67 4.91
CA LEU A 51 2.25 11.69 5.32
C LEU A 51 2.91 10.38 5.77
N VAL A 52 3.88 9.86 5.01
CA VAL A 52 4.61 8.64 5.37
C VAL A 52 5.38 8.82 6.68
N ARG A 53 6.15 9.92 6.83
CA ARG A 53 6.88 10.22 8.08
C ARG A 53 5.93 10.35 9.27
N THR A 54 4.80 11.00 9.07
CA THR A 54 3.78 11.19 10.11
C THR A 54 3.16 9.86 10.52
N ALA A 55 2.80 9.01 9.57
CA ALA A 55 2.25 7.69 9.85
C ALA A 55 3.26 6.79 10.58
N ILE A 56 4.53 6.81 10.15
CA ILE A 56 5.62 6.08 10.83
C ILE A 56 5.75 6.57 12.28
N ALA A 57 5.81 7.89 12.50
CA ALA A 57 5.91 8.46 13.84
C ALA A 57 4.68 8.13 14.72
N ALA A 58 3.51 7.93 14.12
CA ALA A 58 2.29 7.53 14.79
C ALA A 58 2.17 6.00 14.99
N GLY A 59 3.17 5.21 14.60
CA GLY A 59 3.19 3.75 14.82
C GLY A 59 2.34 2.95 13.84
N ILE A 60 2.30 3.36 12.57
CA ILE A 60 1.66 2.58 11.50
C ILE A 60 2.39 1.25 11.25
N ASP A 61 1.67 0.19 10.88
CA ASP A 61 2.28 -1.12 10.61
C ASP A 61 2.82 -1.23 9.17
N LEU A 62 2.22 -0.54 8.20
CA LEU A 62 2.66 -0.55 6.81
C LEU A 62 2.14 0.65 6.02
N VAL A 63 2.78 0.88 4.87
CA VAL A 63 2.38 1.93 3.92
C VAL A 63 2.13 1.31 2.56
N VAL A 64 0.92 1.53 2.02
CA VAL A 64 0.60 1.23 0.63
C VAL A 64 0.77 2.50 -0.20
N ALA A 65 1.65 2.44 -1.21
CA ALA A 65 1.91 3.57 -2.10
C ALA A 65 1.17 3.40 -3.43
N GLY A 66 0.22 4.29 -3.72
CA GLY A 66 -0.52 4.34 -4.98
C GLY A 66 0.07 5.35 -5.98
N ALA A 67 -0.36 5.25 -7.24
CA ALA A 67 -0.01 6.20 -8.30
C ALA A 67 1.51 6.46 -8.47
N GLY A 68 2.32 5.39 -8.41
CA GLY A 68 3.77 5.43 -8.58
C GLY A 68 4.53 5.12 -7.30
N PHE A 69 5.81 5.52 -7.26
CA PHE A 69 6.65 5.43 -6.06
C PHE A 69 7.77 6.48 -6.12
N SER A 70 8.25 6.90 -4.95
CA SER A 70 9.50 7.65 -4.80
C SER A 70 10.58 6.72 -4.25
N ARG A 71 11.82 6.80 -4.75
CA ARG A 71 12.94 6.00 -4.23
C ARG A 71 13.13 6.22 -2.73
N ASP A 72 12.93 7.45 -2.28
CA ASP A 72 13.14 7.86 -0.89
C ASP A 72 12.18 7.16 0.09
N MET A 73 10.99 6.76 -0.40
CA MET A 73 9.98 6.14 0.47
C MET A 73 10.43 4.74 0.93
N PHE A 74 11.15 4.00 0.09
CA PHE A 74 11.66 2.68 0.45
C PHE A 74 12.80 2.79 1.48
N GLN A 75 13.68 3.78 1.32
CA GLN A 75 14.71 4.06 2.31
C GLN A 75 14.08 4.46 3.66
N LEU A 76 13.07 5.34 3.62
CA LEU A 76 12.34 5.78 4.81
C LEU A 76 11.68 4.60 5.54
N GLY A 77 11.00 3.71 4.81
CA GLY A 77 10.41 2.51 5.40
C GLY A 77 11.46 1.56 5.97
N LYS A 78 12.56 1.35 5.25
CA LYS A 78 13.69 0.53 5.72
C LYS A 78 14.30 1.07 7.01
N ASP A 79 14.56 2.37 7.10
CA ASP A 79 15.15 3.02 8.27
C ASP A 79 14.23 2.91 9.50
N ALA A 80 12.91 2.96 9.27
CA ALA A 80 11.91 2.85 10.33
C ALA A 80 11.49 1.40 10.64
N GLY A 81 11.91 0.41 9.86
CA GLY A 81 11.40 -0.95 9.95
C GLY A 81 9.93 -1.11 9.56
N VAL A 82 9.38 -0.18 8.76
CA VAL A 82 7.98 -0.16 8.32
C VAL A 82 7.89 -0.65 6.86
N PRO A 83 7.18 -1.76 6.59
CA PRO A 83 6.94 -2.27 5.24
C PRO A 83 6.33 -1.24 4.29
N ILE A 84 6.94 -1.12 3.11
CA ILE A 84 6.43 -0.32 2.00
C ILE A 84 5.91 -1.25 0.90
N VAL A 85 4.65 -1.05 0.50
CA VAL A 85 3.92 -1.91 -0.43
C VAL A 85 3.37 -1.07 -1.59
N PRO A 86 4.10 -0.86 -2.69
CA PRO A 86 3.59 -0.12 -3.84
C PRO A 86 2.55 -0.92 -4.63
N ILE A 87 1.65 -0.19 -5.27
CA ILE A 87 0.74 -0.72 -6.31
C ILE A 87 1.50 -0.78 -7.64
N ALA A 88 1.51 -1.94 -8.28
CA ALA A 88 2.22 -2.22 -9.52
C ALA A 88 1.28 -2.84 -10.57
N SER A 89 1.17 -2.20 -11.72
CA SER A 89 0.32 -2.65 -12.85
C SER A 89 1.13 -3.32 -13.98
N SER A 90 2.43 -3.54 -13.79
CA SER A 90 3.29 -4.21 -14.79
C SER A 90 4.47 -4.94 -14.15
N VAL A 91 5.01 -5.94 -14.86
CA VAL A 91 6.24 -6.66 -14.48
C VAL A 91 7.41 -5.71 -14.25
N ARG A 92 7.55 -4.68 -15.10
CA ARG A 92 8.63 -3.70 -14.97
C ARG A 92 8.55 -2.94 -13.65
N VAL A 93 7.36 -2.46 -13.29
CA VAL A 93 7.13 -1.73 -12.04
C VAL A 93 7.35 -2.65 -10.85
N ALA A 94 6.82 -3.87 -10.86
CA ALA A 94 6.99 -4.83 -9.78
C ALA A 94 8.47 -5.18 -9.51
N LYS A 95 9.24 -5.49 -10.55
CA LYS A 95 10.68 -5.76 -10.43
C LYS A 95 11.48 -4.58 -9.91
N LEU A 96 11.13 -3.37 -10.36
CA LEU A 96 11.80 -2.17 -9.89
C LEU A 96 11.47 -1.87 -8.43
N SER A 97 10.21 -2.06 -8.02
CA SER A 97 9.80 -1.95 -6.62
C SER A 97 10.55 -2.94 -5.73
N GLU A 98 10.65 -4.21 -6.13
CA GLU A 98 11.44 -5.24 -5.42
C GLU A 98 12.91 -4.82 -5.29
N HIS A 99 13.53 -4.41 -6.40
CA HIS A 99 14.93 -3.97 -6.40
C HIS A 99 15.19 -2.78 -5.46
N LEU A 100 14.21 -1.90 -5.30
CA LEU A 100 14.29 -0.75 -4.39
C LEU A 100 13.95 -1.08 -2.93
N GLY A 101 13.54 -2.32 -2.63
CA GLY A 101 13.29 -2.79 -1.27
C GLY A 101 11.83 -2.81 -0.85
N ALA A 102 10.88 -2.87 -1.79
CA ALA A 102 9.49 -3.13 -1.47
C ALA A 102 9.33 -4.44 -0.68
N SER A 103 8.49 -4.43 0.35
CA SER A 103 8.23 -5.64 1.16
C SER A 103 7.21 -6.58 0.50
N ALA A 104 6.34 -6.02 -0.35
CA ALA A 104 5.36 -6.72 -1.17
C ALA A 104 4.92 -5.79 -2.31
N VAL A 105 4.14 -6.28 -3.26
CA VAL A 105 3.46 -5.46 -4.27
C VAL A 105 1.97 -5.79 -4.34
N VAL A 106 1.14 -4.76 -4.53
CA VAL A 106 -0.27 -4.94 -4.89
C VAL A 106 -0.39 -4.90 -6.41
N VAL A 107 -0.98 -5.92 -7.02
CA VAL A 107 -1.25 -5.98 -8.45
C VAL A 107 -2.71 -5.66 -8.69
N GLU A 108 -2.93 -4.50 -9.30
CA GLU A 108 -4.24 -3.96 -9.58
C GLU A 108 -4.56 -4.07 -11.07
N GLY A 109 -5.67 -4.73 -11.41
CA GLY A 109 -6.18 -4.81 -12.79
C GLY A 109 -7.30 -3.81 -13.07
N GLN A 110 -7.80 -3.81 -14.31
CA GLN A 110 -8.82 -2.87 -14.78
C GLN A 110 -10.15 -2.94 -14.01
N GLU A 111 -10.39 -4.04 -13.29
CA GLU A 111 -11.60 -4.25 -12.51
C GLU A 111 -11.61 -3.48 -11.18
N ALA A 112 -10.49 -2.85 -10.81
CA ALA A 112 -10.43 -1.98 -9.64
C ALA A 112 -11.07 -0.62 -9.91
N GLY A 113 -11.47 0.08 -8.84
CA GLY A 113 -11.95 1.46 -8.92
C GLY A 113 -10.81 2.47 -8.80
N GLY A 114 -11.06 3.71 -9.22
CA GLY A 114 -10.11 4.82 -9.04
C GLY A 114 -9.13 4.99 -10.20
N HIS A 115 -7.90 5.42 -9.90
CA HIS A 115 -6.87 5.67 -10.90
C HIS A 115 -6.08 4.40 -11.21
N LEU A 116 -6.21 3.90 -12.43
CA LEU A 116 -5.64 2.62 -12.85
C LEU A 116 -4.38 2.81 -13.69
N GLY A 117 -3.36 2.02 -13.38
CA GLY A 117 -2.11 1.96 -14.15
C GLY A 117 -2.14 0.99 -15.34
N THR A 118 -3.28 0.37 -15.62
CA THR A 118 -3.48 -0.59 -16.72
C THR A 118 -4.96 -0.73 -17.09
N ASP A 119 -5.21 -1.10 -18.34
CA ASP A 119 -6.48 -1.53 -18.91
C ASP A 119 -6.58 -3.06 -19.01
N GLN A 120 -5.64 -3.80 -18.41
CA GLN A 120 -5.62 -5.25 -18.48
C GLN A 120 -6.35 -5.89 -17.29
N PRO A 121 -7.06 -7.01 -17.50
CA PRO A 121 -7.65 -7.79 -16.42
C PRO A 121 -6.61 -8.22 -15.38
N MET A 122 -6.94 -8.14 -14.09
CA MET A 122 -6.05 -8.58 -13.00
C MET A 122 -5.59 -10.03 -13.21
N LYS A 123 -6.51 -10.91 -13.62
CA LYS A 123 -6.23 -12.35 -13.90
C LYS A 123 -5.19 -12.56 -15.00
N LYS A 124 -4.99 -11.59 -15.90
CA LYS A 124 -4.01 -11.65 -16.98
C LYS A 124 -2.62 -11.21 -16.50
N ILE A 125 -2.53 -10.11 -15.76
CA ILE A 125 -1.25 -9.53 -15.32
C ILE A 125 -0.67 -10.21 -14.07
N LEU A 126 -1.53 -10.72 -13.18
CA LEU A 126 -1.11 -11.30 -11.91
C LEU A 126 -0.13 -12.49 -12.08
N PRO A 127 -0.37 -13.48 -12.96
CA PRO A 127 0.55 -14.61 -13.12
C PRO A 127 1.93 -14.19 -13.62
N GLU A 128 2.00 -13.20 -14.51
CA GLU A 128 3.27 -12.69 -15.05
C GLU A 128 4.07 -11.98 -13.95
N ILE A 129 3.41 -11.09 -13.20
CA ILE A 129 4.05 -10.37 -12.10
C ILE A 129 4.52 -11.34 -11.01
N LYS A 130 3.66 -12.28 -10.60
CA LYS A 130 3.98 -13.31 -9.59
C LYS A 130 5.22 -14.14 -9.96
N LYS A 131 5.43 -14.44 -11.25
CA LYS A 131 6.63 -15.17 -11.72
C LYS A 131 7.88 -14.29 -11.79
N SER A 132 7.71 -12.98 -11.78
CA SER A 132 8.77 -12.03 -12.09
C SER A 132 9.50 -11.46 -10.86
N VAL A 133 8.90 -11.61 -9.68
CA VAL A 133 9.44 -11.14 -8.39
C VAL A 133 9.44 -12.27 -7.36
N SER A 134 10.28 -12.17 -6.35
CA SER A 134 10.38 -13.10 -5.22
C SER A 134 9.60 -12.63 -3.99
N ILE A 135 9.33 -11.32 -3.88
CA ILE A 135 8.49 -10.74 -2.82
C ILE A 135 7.01 -11.15 -2.95
N PRO A 136 6.24 -11.13 -1.84
CA PRO A 136 4.80 -11.39 -1.87
C PRO A 136 4.04 -10.48 -2.84
N VAL A 137 3.04 -11.06 -3.51
CA VAL A 137 2.17 -10.38 -4.48
C VAL A 137 0.72 -10.48 -4.00
N ILE A 138 0.07 -9.34 -3.86
CA ILE A 138 -1.32 -9.20 -3.40
C ILE A 138 -2.19 -8.81 -4.60
N ALA A 139 -3.23 -9.57 -4.90
CA ALA A 139 -4.13 -9.26 -6.02
C ALA A 139 -5.20 -8.23 -5.61
N ALA A 140 -5.52 -7.29 -6.50
CA ALA A 140 -6.55 -6.28 -6.33
C ALA A 140 -7.32 -6.03 -7.64
N GLY A 141 -8.61 -5.71 -7.52
CA GLY A 141 -9.54 -5.52 -8.64
C GLY A 141 -10.43 -6.74 -8.87
N GLY A 142 -11.75 -6.53 -8.78
CA GLY A 142 -12.76 -7.56 -9.06
C GLY A 142 -12.85 -8.73 -8.06
N ILE A 143 -12.20 -8.65 -6.88
CA ILE A 143 -12.29 -9.68 -5.82
C ILE A 143 -13.38 -9.28 -4.84
N ILE A 144 -14.51 -9.97 -4.86
CA ILE A 144 -15.70 -9.64 -4.04
C ILE A 144 -16.23 -10.84 -3.22
N ASP A 145 -15.80 -12.04 -3.55
CA ASP A 145 -16.13 -13.28 -2.86
C ASP A 145 -14.92 -14.22 -2.85
N GLY A 146 -15.06 -15.36 -2.17
CA GLY A 146 -14.01 -16.38 -2.02
C GLY A 146 -14.13 -17.57 -2.98
N TYR A 147 -15.02 -17.49 -3.97
CA TYR A 147 -15.36 -18.60 -4.87
C TYR A 147 -14.66 -18.51 -6.23
#